data_AF-A0A2R3N154-F1
#
_entry.id   AF-A0A2R3N154-F1
#
_cell.length_a   1.000
_cell.length_b   1.000
_cell.length_c   1.000
_cell.angle_alpha   90.00
_cell.angle_beta   90.00
_cell.angle_gamma   90.00
#
_symmetry.space_group_name_H-M   'P 1'
#
loop_
_entity.id
_entity.type
_entity.pdbx_description
1 polymer ?
#
loop_
_entity_poly.entity_id
_entity_poly.type
_entity_poly.pdbx_seq_one_letter_code
_entity_poly.pdbx_strand_id
1 'polypeptide(L)'
;MTSKKAEQLKTAAAKGTEKTAETSVGKGRIYEKQAAAYIKALGYQIREQNFRCFYGEIDLIAQKEKDLFFIEVKGQKQDYQAEMKINHAKRQRILNASAEYLRRQNLWQDYTVHYDVVVITGSQIHYYSNAFEW
;
A
#
# COMPACT_ATOMS: atom_id res chain seq x y z
N MET A 1 -14.97 -16.09 26.32
CA MET A 1 -14.10 -16.98 25.51
C MET A 1 -13.26 -16.12 24.59
N THR A 2 -11.99 -15.99 24.95
CA THR A 2 -10.94 -15.20 24.32
C THR A 2 -10.60 -15.74 22.92
N SER A 3 -10.71 -14.92 21.87
CA SER A 3 -10.02 -15.16 20.61
C SER A 3 -9.05 -14.03 20.33
N LYS A 4 -7.81 -14.24 20.76
CA LYS A 4 -6.61 -13.54 20.29
C LYS A 4 -6.27 -14.12 18.91
N LYS A 5 -6.39 -13.34 17.84
CA LYS A 5 -5.51 -13.47 16.66
C LYS A 5 -5.60 -12.24 15.74
N ALA A 6 -5.01 -11.12 16.17
CA ALA A 6 -4.55 -10.08 15.25
C ALA A 6 -3.05 -10.33 15.08
N GLU A 7 -2.68 -10.89 13.92
CA GLU A 7 -1.34 -11.36 13.63
C GLU A 7 -0.35 -10.19 13.51
N GLN A 8 0.85 -10.41 14.03
CA GLN A 8 1.79 -9.39 14.49
C GLN A 8 2.53 -8.66 13.35
N LEU A 9 2.80 -7.37 13.62
CA LEU A 9 3.64 -6.43 12.87
C LEU A 9 4.97 -7.05 12.42
N LYS A 10 5.22 -7.08 11.11
CA LYS A 10 6.58 -7.24 10.55
C LYS A 10 7.17 -5.85 10.33
N THR A 11 8.00 -5.41 11.28
CA THR A 11 8.82 -4.19 11.15
C THR A 11 10.17 -4.59 10.56
N ALA A 12 10.54 -4.03 9.41
CA ALA A 12 11.92 -4.06 8.94
C ALA A 12 12.50 -2.65 8.94
N ALA A 13 13.67 -2.47 9.56
CA ALA A 13 14.42 -1.22 9.49
C ALA A 13 15.18 -1.17 8.15
N ALA A 14 14.86 -0.20 7.30
CA ALA A 14 15.66 0.07 6.12
C ALA A 14 16.88 0.91 6.52
N LYS A 15 18.10 0.42 6.25
CA LYS A 15 19.36 1.17 6.46
C LYS A 15 19.37 2.41 5.55
N GLY A 16 19.64 3.59 6.13
CA GLY A 16 19.46 4.89 5.48
C GLY A 16 20.69 5.49 4.80
N THR A 17 20.47 6.62 4.11
CA THR A 17 21.42 7.73 3.86
C THR A 17 20.66 9.01 3.48
N GLU A 18 20.98 10.09 4.21
CA GLU A 18 21.05 11.53 3.87
C GLU A 18 19.89 12.32 3.26
N LYS A 19 19.91 13.61 3.62
CA LYS A 19 18.79 14.55 3.75
C LYS A 19 18.92 15.64 2.68
N THR A 20 18.10 15.60 1.64
CA THR A 20 17.91 16.72 0.72
C THR A 20 16.45 17.18 0.70
N ALA A 21 16.27 18.49 0.78
CA ALA A 21 14.97 19.15 0.85
C ALA A 21 14.30 19.16 -0.53
N GLU A 22 13.60 18.07 -0.87
CA GLU A 22 12.87 17.98 -2.14
C GLU A 22 11.37 18.26 -1.96
N THR A 23 10.77 18.92 -2.95
CA THR A 23 9.39 19.40 -3.00
C THR A 23 8.35 18.30 -2.83
N SER A 24 7.11 18.67 -2.45
CA SER A 24 6.01 17.75 -2.09
C SER A 24 5.70 16.67 -3.13
N VAL A 25 5.88 16.97 -4.43
CA VAL A 25 5.69 16.01 -5.53
C VAL A 25 6.84 15.01 -5.63
N GLY A 26 8.07 15.42 -5.33
CA GLY A 26 9.24 14.53 -5.30
C GLY A 26 9.18 13.53 -4.14
N LYS A 27 8.64 13.95 -2.99
CA LYS A 27 8.52 13.11 -1.79
C LYS A 27 7.60 11.90 -1.98
N GLY A 28 6.43 12.06 -2.61
CA GLY A 28 5.50 10.94 -2.87
C GLY A 28 6.17 9.82 -3.67
N ARG A 29 6.85 10.18 -4.75
CA ARG A 29 7.57 9.24 -5.61
C ARG A 29 8.72 8.51 -4.91
N ILE A 30 9.36 9.14 -3.92
CA ILE A 30 10.40 8.49 -3.10
C ILE A 30 9.77 7.41 -2.20
N TYR A 31 8.66 7.73 -1.53
CA TYR A 31 7.97 6.79 -0.66
C TYR A 31 7.36 5.62 -1.46
N GLU A 32 6.76 5.87 -2.61
CA GLU A 32 6.26 4.81 -3.50
C GLU A 32 7.38 3.85 -3.92
N LYS A 33 8.56 4.38 -4.29
CA LYS A 33 9.73 3.56 -4.64
C LYS A 33 10.22 2.71 -3.45
N GLN A 34 10.29 3.31 -2.26
CA GLN A 34 10.68 2.60 -1.04
C GLN A 34 9.68 1.51 -0.68
N ALA A 35 8.38 1.81 -0.76
CA ALA A 35 7.30 0.87 -0.54
C ALA A 35 7.36 -0.28 -1.56
N ALA A 36 7.52 0.03 -2.85
CA ALA A 36 7.66 -0.99 -3.89
C ALA A 36 8.87 -1.90 -3.66
N ALA A 37 10.02 -1.33 -3.28
CA ALA A 37 11.22 -2.10 -2.96
C ALA A 37 11.00 -3.02 -1.74
N TYR A 38 10.36 -2.50 -0.70
CA TYR A 38 10.01 -3.26 0.50
C TYR A 38 9.06 -4.42 0.20
N ILE A 39 7.97 -4.15 -0.55
CA ILE A 39 6.98 -5.16 -0.94
C ILE A 39 7.61 -6.24 -1.83
N LYS A 40 8.51 -5.87 -2.76
CA LYS A 40 9.31 -6.85 -3.52
C LYS A 40 10.17 -7.73 -2.63
N ALA A 41 10.85 -7.14 -1.63
CA ALA A 41 11.67 -7.89 -0.68
C ALA A 41 10.86 -8.88 0.17
N LEU A 42 9.55 -8.64 0.36
CA LEU A 42 8.62 -9.59 0.98
C LEU A 42 8.12 -10.71 0.04
N GLY A 43 8.64 -10.76 -1.19
CA GLY A 43 8.35 -11.80 -2.19
C GLY A 43 7.12 -11.53 -3.06
N TYR A 44 6.65 -10.28 -3.12
CA TYR A 44 5.53 -9.91 -3.98
C TYR A 44 6.05 -9.47 -5.37
N GLN A 45 5.30 -9.79 -6.42
CA GLN A 45 5.50 -9.21 -7.74
C GLN A 45 4.76 -7.88 -7.84
N ILE A 46 5.45 -6.79 -8.15
CA ILE A 46 4.80 -5.51 -8.47
C ILE A 46 4.23 -5.60 -9.89
N ARG A 47 2.90 -5.50 -10.01
CA ARG A 47 2.17 -5.49 -11.27
C ARG A 47 2.12 -4.10 -11.88
N GLU A 48 1.80 -3.10 -11.06
CA GLU A 48 1.69 -1.71 -11.48
C GLU A 48 2.00 -0.76 -10.31
N GLN A 49 2.47 0.44 -10.63
CA GLN A 49 2.67 1.54 -9.67
C GLN A 49 1.97 2.77 -10.22
N ASN A 50 1.36 3.58 -9.34
CA ASN A 50 0.63 4.79 -9.70
C ASN A 50 -0.50 4.56 -10.72
N PHE A 51 -1.30 3.50 -10.54
CA PHE A 51 -2.45 3.24 -11.39
C PHE A 51 -3.48 4.37 -11.21
N ARG A 52 -3.94 4.95 -12.32
CA ARG A 52 -4.90 6.06 -12.32
C ARG A 52 -6.06 5.76 -13.27
N CYS A 53 -7.26 6.05 -12.79
CA CYS A 53 -8.49 5.95 -13.57
C CYS A 53 -9.43 7.10 -13.21
N PHE A 54 -10.58 7.16 -13.88
CA PHE A 54 -11.60 8.18 -13.60
C PHE A 54 -12.07 8.17 -12.13
N TYR A 55 -12.14 6.99 -11.51
CA TYR A 55 -12.66 6.83 -10.16
C TYR A 55 -11.66 7.15 -9.05
N GLY A 56 -10.36 7.12 -9.35
CA GLY A 56 -9.32 7.29 -8.35
C GLY A 56 -7.96 6.77 -8.80
N GLU A 57 -7.09 6.63 -7.80
CA GLU A 57 -5.72 6.17 -7.96
C GLU A 57 -5.40 5.08 -6.95
N ILE A 58 -4.46 4.21 -7.31
CA ILE A 58 -3.88 3.19 -6.45
C ILE A 58 -2.36 3.27 -6.57
N ASP A 59 -1.68 3.43 -5.45
CA ASP A 59 -0.22 3.68 -5.45
C ASP A 59 0.56 2.46 -5.90
N LEU A 60 0.23 1.27 -5.38
CA LEU A 60 0.88 0.02 -5.77
C LEU A 60 -0.15 -1.10 -5.96
N ILE A 61 0.03 -1.86 -7.04
CA ILE A 61 -0.69 -3.11 -7.29
C ILE A 61 0.34 -4.22 -7.28
N ALA A 62 0.21 -5.14 -6.32
CA ALA A 62 1.13 -6.25 -6.14
C ALA A 62 0.40 -7.59 -6.22
N GLN A 63 1.11 -8.64 -6.60
CA GLN A 63 0.60 -10.00 -6.64
C GLN A 63 1.50 -10.90 -5.78
N LYS A 64 0.87 -11.83 -5.07
CA LYS A 64 1.55 -12.98 -4.49
C LYS A 64 0.67 -14.20 -4.69
N GLU A 65 1.17 -15.21 -5.39
CA GLU A 65 0.38 -16.41 -5.73
C GLU A 65 -0.95 -16.05 -6.45
N LYS A 66 -2.09 -16.42 -5.85
CA LYS A 66 -3.46 -16.12 -6.33
C LYS A 66 -4.09 -14.92 -5.62
N ASP A 67 -3.28 -14.08 -4.99
CA ASP A 67 -3.73 -12.88 -4.31
C ASP A 67 -3.24 -11.62 -5.04
N LEU A 68 -4.14 -10.64 -5.16
CA LEU A 68 -3.86 -9.31 -5.70
C LEU A 68 -4.08 -8.27 -4.60
N PHE A 69 -3.05 -7.47 -4.36
CA PHE A 69 -2.98 -6.50 -3.28
C PHE A 69 -2.99 -5.08 -3.87
N PHE A 70 -4.00 -4.31 -3.49
CA PHE A 70 -4.08 -2.88 -3.78
C PHE A 70 -3.61 -2.11 -2.56
N ILE A 71 -2.45 -1.46 -2.67
CA ILE A 71 -1.71 -0.94 -1.54
C ILE A 71 -1.63 0.58 -1.67
N GLU A 72 -2.11 1.29 -0.65
CA GLU A 72 -1.91 2.74 -0.48
C GLU A 72 -0.59 2.99 0.26
N VAL A 73 0.17 4.00 -0.18
CA VAL A 73 1.45 4.39 0.42
C VAL A 73 1.30 5.74 1.11
N LYS A 74 1.63 5.79 2.40
CA LYS A 74 1.63 7.01 3.20
C LYS A 74 3.02 7.32 3.71
N GLY A 75 3.53 8.50 3.38
CA GLY A 75 4.81 8.99 3.90
C GLY A 75 4.60 10.14 4.87
N GLN A 76 5.13 10.01 6.09
CA GLN A 76 4.99 11.01 7.15
C GLN A 76 6.34 11.31 7.83
N LYS A 77 6.44 12.51 8.42
CA LYS A 77 7.68 12.96 9.09
C LYS A 77 7.74 12.58 10.57
N GLN A 78 6.61 12.29 11.21
CA GLN A 78 6.50 11.95 12.63
C GLN A 78 5.63 10.71 12.80
N ASP A 79 5.79 10.02 13.92
CA ASP A 79 5.05 8.81 14.24
C ASP A 79 3.63 9.16 14.70
N TYR A 80 2.76 9.46 13.74
CA TYR A 80 1.36 9.79 13.99
C TYR A 80 0.49 8.59 13.61
N GLN A 81 0.22 7.72 14.60
CA GLN A 81 -0.59 6.51 14.37
C GLN A 81 -2.01 6.78 13.83
N ALA A 82 -2.52 8.00 14.01
CA ALA A 82 -3.84 8.39 13.50
C ALA A 82 -3.91 8.42 11.95
N GLU A 83 -2.79 8.56 11.25
CA GLU A 83 -2.76 8.64 9.78
C GLU A 83 -2.90 7.28 9.08
N MET A 84 -2.88 6.17 9.82
CA MET A 84 -3.03 4.83 9.23
C MET A 84 -4.41 4.61 8.61
N LYS A 85 -5.47 5.11 9.24
CA LYS A 85 -6.85 4.84 8.80
C LYS A 85 -7.11 5.43 7.42
N ILE A 86 -7.64 4.60 6.54
CA ILE A 86 -8.21 5.05 5.27
C ILE A 86 -9.63 5.54 5.58
N ASN A 87 -9.90 6.81 5.30
CA ASN A 87 -11.24 7.36 5.50
C ASN A 87 -12.23 6.76 4.47
N HIS A 88 -13.53 6.89 4.75
CA HIS A 88 -14.58 6.31 3.92
C HIS A 88 -14.50 6.74 2.44
N ALA A 89 -14.21 8.01 2.18
CA ALA A 89 -14.11 8.54 0.82
C ALA A 89 -12.93 7.93 0.04
N LYS A 90 -11.76 7.82 0.67
CA LYS A 90 -10.57 7.19 0.08
C LYS A 90 -10.79 5.69 -0.12
N ARG A 91 -11.43 4.99 0.83
CA ARG A 91 -11.84 3.58 0.67
C ARG A 91 -12.68 3.40 -0.59
N GLN A 92 -13.74 4.19 -0.76
CA GLN A 92 -14.61 4.08 -1.94
C GLN A 92 -13.87 4.33 -3.25
N ARG A 93 -12.93 5.29 -3.29
CA ARG A 93 -12.09 5.54 -4.47
C ARG A 93 -11.19 4.35 -4.80
N ILE A 94 -10.56 3.74 -3.80
CA ILE A 94 -9.71 2.56 -3.98
C ILE A 94 -10.54 1.37 -4.47
N LEU A 95 -11.72 1.13 -3.87
CA LEU A 95 -12.64 0.07 -4.31
C LEU A 95 -13.00 0.24 -5.79
N ASN A 96 -13.47 1.42 -6.19
CA ASN A 96 -13.87 1.68 -7.57
C ASN A 96 -12.68 1.61 -8.54
N ALA A 97 -11.51 2.10 -8.15
CA ALA A 97 -10.30 2.01 -8.96
C ALA A 97 -9.82 0.55 -9.13
N SER A 98 -9.88 -0.25 -8.06
CA SER A 98 -9.50 -1.67 -8.11
C SER A 98 -10.44 -2.48 -9.00
N ALA A 99 -11.75 -2.21 -8.94
CA ALA A 99 -12.73 -2.81 -9.83
C ALA A 99 -12.42 -2.50 -11.30
N GLU A 100 -12.10 -1.23 -11.61
CA GLU A 100 -11.74 -0.84 -12.97
C GLU A 100 -10.42 -1.50 -13.42
N TYR A 101 -9.44 -1.64 -12.53
CA TYR A 101 -8.21 -2.38 -12.82
C TYR A 101 -8.50 -3.85 -13.16
N LEU A 102 -9.24 -4.56 -12.30
CA LEU A 102 -9.61 -5.96 -12.53
C LEU A 102 -10.37 -6.15 -13.84
N ARG A 103 -11.26 -5.21 -14.19
CA ARG A 103 -12.01 -5.22 -15.45
C ARG A 103 -11.09 -5.03 -16.65
N ARG A 104 -10.15 -4.07 -16.62
CA ARG A 104 -9.20 -3.83 -17.72
C ARG A 104 -8.26 -5.00 -17.95
N GLN A 105 -7.87 -5.68 -16.88
CA GLN A 105 -6.92 -6.79 -16.93
C GLN A 105 -7.60 -8.16 -17.08
N ASN A 106 -8.94 -8.22 -17.09
CA ASN A 106 -9.73 -9.45 -17.13
C ASN A 106 -9.40 -10.44 -15.98
N LEU A 107 -9.26 -9.93 -14.75
CA LEU A 107 -8.74 -10.69 -13.59
C LEU A 107 -9.79 -11.06 -12.53
N TRP A 108 -11.07 -10.76 -12.78
CA TRP A 108 -12.14 -10.87 -11.76
C TRP A 108 -12.32 -12.26 -11.14
N GLN A 109 -11.93 -13.33 -11.84
CA GLN A 109 -12.13 -14.71 -11.39
C GLN A 109 -10.83 -15.39 -10.93
N ASP A 110 -9.69 -14.73 -11.14
CA ASP A 110 -8.38 -15.36 -11.00
C ASP A 110 -7.71 -15.08 -9.65
N TYR A 111 -8.16 -14.03 -8.95
CA TYR A 111 -7.47 -13.50 -7.78
C TYR A 111 -8.41 -13.16 -6.62
N THR A 112 -7.95 -13.47 -5.41
CA THR A 112 -8.49 -12.89 -4.18
C THR A 112 -7.90 -11.49 -3.97
N VAL A 113 -8.76 -10.53 -3.62
CA VAL A 113 -8.40 -9.12 -3.52
C VAL A 113 -8.18 -8.70 -2.08
N HIS A 114 -7.07 -8.01 -1.83
CA HIS A 114 -6.67 -7.46 -0.55
C HIS A 114 -6.40 -5.96 -0.66
N TYR A 115 -6.68 -5.23 0.43
CA TYR A 115 -6.41 -3.81 0.52
C TYR A 115 -5.52 -3.52 1.70
N ASP A 116 -4.31 -3.01 1.42
CA ASP A 116 -3.27 -2.82 2.42
C ASP A 116 -2.78 -1.38 2.46
N VAL A 117 -2.00 -1.06 3.49
CA VAL A 117 -1.33 0.22 3.63
C VAL A 117 0.14 0.01 3.96
N VAL A 118 1.01 0.73 3.26
CA VAL A 118 2.40 0.92 3.67
C VAL A 118 2.55 2.32 4.25
N VAL A 119 3.06 2.42 5.47
CA VAL A 119 3.40 3.70 6.11
C VAL A 119 4.90 3.80 6.26
N ILE A 120 5.48 4.90 5.77
CA ILE A 120 6.90 5.20 5.88
C ILE A 120 7.07 6.42 6.78
N THR A 121 7.80 6.23 7.88
CA THR A 121 8.11 7.28 8.86
C THR A 121 9.61 7.32 9.07
N GLY A 122 10.28 8.37 8.56
CA GLY A 122 11.74 8.44 8.62
C GLY A 122 12.38 7.24 7.89
N SER A 123 13.08 6.36 8.63
CA SER A 123 13.69 5.12 8.11
C SER A 123 12.85 3.86 8.36
N GLN A 124 11.72 4.00 9.05
CA GLN A 124 10.85 2.88 9.39
C GLN A 124 9.79 2.68 8.32
N ILE A 125 9.57 1.41 7.94
CA ILE A 125 8.50 1.00 7.04
C ILE A 125 7.60 0.05 7.83
N HIS A 126 6.31 0.38 7.87
CA HIS A 126 5.27 -0.43 8.46
C HIS A 126 4.31 -0.87 7.36
N TYR A 127 3.99 -2.17 7.35
CA TYR A 127 3.03 -2.74 6.41
C TYR A 127 1.84 -3.31 7.17
N TYR A 128 0.66 -2.82 6.80
CA TYR A 128 -0.61 -3.15 7.41
C TYR A 128 -1.44 -3.94 6.40
N SER A 129 -1.49 -5.25 6.59
CA SER A 129 -2.35 -6.15 5.81
C SER A 129 -3.82 -5.96 6.20
N ASN A 130 -4.73 -6.11 5.23
CA ASN A 130 -6.18 -6.01 5.46
C ASN A 130 -6.57 -4.70 6.15
N ALA A 131 -6.04 -3.59 5.63
CA ALA A 131 -6.29 -2.26 6.16
C ALA A 131 -7.79 -1.90 6.15
N PHE A 132 -8.57 -2.51 5.25
CA PHE A 132 -10.04 -2.55 5.31
C PHE A 132 -10.60 -3.74 4.53
N GLU A 133 -11.79 -4.19 4.93
CA GLU A 133 -12.61 -5.16 4.20
C GLU A 133 -13.52 -4.44 3.18
N TRP A 134 -14.06 -5.16 2.20
CA TRP A 134 -14.88 -4.61 1.11
C TRP A 134 -16.25 -5.28 1.02
#